data_AF-A0AAV8WIP8-F1
#
_entry.id   AF-A0AAV8WIP8-F1
#
_cell.length_a   1.000
_cell.length_b   1.000
_cell.length_c   1.000
_cell.angle_alpha   90.00
_cell.angle_beta   90.00
_cell.angle_gamma   90.00
#
_symmetry.space_group_name_H-M   'P 1'
#
loop_
_entity.id
_entity.type
_entity.pdbx_description
1 polymer ?
#
loop_
_entity_poly.entity_id
_entity_poly.type
_entity_poly.pdbx_seq_one_letter_code
_entity_poly.pdbx_strand_id
1 'polypeptide(L)'
;MYLLVFKVKLQQWFVANLISDHDVKRAILISSLSDETYILLRNLCVPKEPDTEKFEELMHKLNIHCAPVQSLFTAREKLYHAAQNNTESVGEWAARVRSLANQCSFSQEMLETVIRDILVVGMPDGKIKDRQNFLDCLNLLKVKKL
;
A
#
# COMPACT_ATOMS: atom_id res chain seq x y z
N MET A 1 -1.43 14.17 3.23
CA MET A 1 -1.34 13.74 1.81
C MET A 1 -0.98 12.26 1.76
N TYR A 2 -1.74 11.40 1.06
CA TYR A 2 -1.28 10.02 0.79
C TYR A 2 -0.20 10.08 -0.29
N LEU A 3 1.07 10.12 0.12
CA LEU A 3 2.21 10.31 -0.79
C LEU A 3 2.22 9.30 -1.95
N LEU A 4 1.74 8.08 -1.74
CA LEU A 4 1.59 7.08 -2.80
C LEU A 4 0.63 7.54 -3.91
N VAL A 5 -0.53 8.09 -3.55
CA VAL A 5 -1.52 8.60 -4.50
C VAL A 5 -0.98 9.83 -5.23
N PHE A 6 -0.29 10.70 -4.51
CA PHE A 6 0.37 11.87 -5.09
C PHE A 6 1.44 11.47 -6.12
N LYS A 7 2.34 10.54 -5.77
CA LYS A 7 3.38 10.01 -6.66
C LYS A 7 2.80 9.47 -7.95
N VAL A 8 1.78 8.61 -7.86
CA VAL A 8 1.16 8.00 -9.04
C VAL A 8 0.52 9.06 -9.93
N LYS A 9 -0.24 10.00 -9.36
CA LYS A 9 -0.85 11.09 -10.13
C LYS A 9 0.19 11.97 -10.83
N LEU A 10 1.25 12.34 -10.12
CA LEU A 10 2.32 13.16 -10.67
C LEU A 10 3.06 12.45 -11.82
N GLN A 11 3.34 11.15 -11.66
CA GLN A 11 3.96 10.33 -12.72
C GLN A 11 3.08 10.24 -13.97
N GLN A 12 1.77 10.01 -13.80
CA GLN A 12 0.84 9.99 -14.93
C GLN A 12 0.73 11.36 -15.61
N TRP A 13 0.81 12.44 -14.84
CA TRP A 13 0.83 13.80 -15.39
C TRP A 13 2.07 14.03 -16.26
N PHE A 14 3.25 13.55 -15.86
CA PHE A 14 4.45 13.63 -16.72
C PHE A 14 4.28 12.86 -18.03
N VAL A 15 3.73 11.65 -17.97
CA VAL A 15 3.47 10.82 -19.16
C VAL A 15 2.49 11.52 -20.10
N ALA A 16 1.37 12.01 -19.58
CA ALA A 16 0.33 12.68 -20.36
C ALA A 16 0.84 13.95 -21.06
N ASN A 17 1.81 14.64 -20.46
CA ASN A 17 2.41 15.87 -21.01
C ASN A 17 3.74 15.63 -21.72
N LEU A 18 4.12 14.37 -21.98
CA LEU A 18 5.36 13.99 -22.68
C LEU A 18 6.64 14.57 -22.03
N ILE A 19 6.63 14.71 -20.70
CA ILE A 19 7.77 15.24 -19.95
C ILE A 19 8.73 14.09 -19.63
N SER A 20 9.86 14.07 -20.32
CA SER A 20 10.96 13.13 -20.07
C SER A 20 12.07 13.72 -19.21
N ASP A 21 12.33 15.02 -19.36
CA ASP A 21 13.44 15.75 -18.73
C ASP A 21 13.42 15.69 -17.19
N HIS A 22 14.55 15.32 -16.59
CA HIS A 22 14.66 15.11 -15.15
C HIS A 22 14.62 16.41 -14.35
N ASP A 23 15.18 17.50 -14.88
CA ASP A 23 15.20 18.81 -14.22
C ASP A 23 13.81 19.44 -14.24
N VAL A 24 13.09 19.30 -15.35
CA VAL A 24 11.68 19.71 -15.47
C VAL A 24 10.79 18.93 -14.49
N LYS A 25 10.95 17.61 -14.40
CA LYS A 25 10.22 16.79 -13.40
C LYS A 25 10.50 17.23 -11.97
N ARG A 26 11.76 17.53 -11.64
CA ARG A 26 12.13 18.07 -10.32
C ARG A 26 11.48 19.41 -10.04
N ALA A 27 11.56 20.34 -10.99
CA ALA A 27 10.98 21.67 -10.85
C ALA A 27 9.47 21.58 -10.59
N ILE A 28 8.77 20.74 -11.36
CA ILE A 28 7.32 20.51 -11.18
C ILE A 28 7.03 19.88 -9.83
N LEU A 29 7.80 18.85 -9.41
CA LEU A 29 7.66 18.27 -8.07
C LEU A 29 7.74 19.36 -7.01
N ILE A 30 8.83 20.14 -6.97
CA ILE A 30 9.06 21.19 -5.98
C ILE A 30 7.91 22.21 -5.99
N SER A 31 7.48 22.67 -7.18
CA SER A 31 6.39 23.64 -7.31
C SER A 31 5.01 23.11 -6.90
N SER A 32 4.83 21.79 -6.91
CA SER A 32 3.55 21.15 -6.57
C SER A 32 3.41 20.84 -5.08
N LEU A 33 4.48 20.96 -4.31
CA LEU A 33 4.46 20.77 -2.87
C LEU A 33 3.84 21.99 -2.17
N SER A 34 3.06 21.74 -1.12
CA SER A 34 2.73 22.78 -0.15
C SER A 34 3.98 23.25 0.60
N ASP A 35 3.99 24.49 1.09
CA ASP A 35 5.10 25.06 1.88
C ASP A 35 5.58 24.13 3.01
N GLU A 36 4.65 23.55 3.79
CA GLU A 36 4.98 22.60 4.87
C GLU A 36 5.77 21.39 4.36
N THR A 37 5.34 20.81 3.24
CA THR A 37 6.01 19.64 2.64
C THR A 37 7.34 20.01 1.99
N TYR A 38 7.47 21.23 1.44
CA TYR A 38 8.75 21.73 0.93
C TYR A 38 9.76 21.96 2.05
N ILE A 39 9.36 22.57 3.17
CA ILE A 39 10.21 22.75 4.36
C ILE A 39 10.70 21.39 4.88
N LEU A 40 9.80 20.41 4.97
CA LEU A 40 10.17 19.04 5.30
C LEU A 40 11.21 18.48 4.32
N LEU A 41 10.96 18.57 3.01
CA LEU A 41 11.87 18.08 1.98
C LEU A 41 13.25 18.72 2.10
N ARG A 42 13.30 20.04 2.32
CA ARG A 42 14.54 20.79 2.53
C ARG A 42 15.33 20.26 3.73
N ASN A 43 14.65 20.01 4.85
CA ASN A 43 15.29 19.43 6.04
C ASN A 43 15.85 18.02 5.76
N LEU A 44 15.19 17.23 4.91
CA LEU A 44 15.66 15.91 4.47
C LEU A 44 16.83 15.97 3.46
N CYS A 45 17.10 17.12 2.85
CA CYS A 45 18.16 17.29 1.85
C CYS A 45 19.50 17.72 2.44
N VAL A 46 19.53 18.23 3.67
CA VAL A 46 20.75 18.73 4.35
C VAL A 46 21.90 17.69 4.26
N PRO A 47 23.12 18.10 3.81
CA PRO A 47 23.58 19.47 3.55
C PRO A 47 23.33 20.02 2.13
N LYS A 48 22.62 19.29 1.27
CA LYS A 48 22.29 19.71 -0.10
C LYS A 48 20.97 20.49 -0.13
N GLU A 49 20.73 21.20 -1.22
CA GLU A 49 19.46 21.88 -1.48
C GLU A 49 18.57 21.04 -2.42
N PRO A 50 17.23 21.02 -2.23
CA PRO A 50 16.33 20.17 -3.02
C PRO A 50 16.42 20.36 -4.53
N ASP A 51 16.71 21.57 -5.00
CA ASP A 51 16.84 21.93 -6.42
C ASP A 51 18.11 21.39 -7.08
N THR A 52 19.08 20.91 -6.29
CA THR A 52 20.32 20.28 -6.76
C THR A 52 20.25 18.75 -6.78
N GLU A 53 19.22 18.15 -6.19
CA GLU A 53 19.04 16.70 -6.14
C GLU A 53 18.30 16.17 -7.38
N LYS A 54 18.24 14.84 -7.55
CA LYS A 54 17.45 14.22 -8.62
C LYS A 54 16.00 14.02 -8.17
N PHE A 55 15.07 14.09 -9.11
CA PHE A 55 13.65 13.82 -8.85
C PHE A 55 13.43 12.50 -8.09
N GLU A 56 14.13 11.45 -8.49
CA GLU A 56 14.02 10.12 -7.89
C GLU A 56 14.47 10.10 -6.41
N GLU A 57 15.53 10.83 -6.08
CA GLU A 57 16.06 10.96 -4.72
C GLU A 57 15.10 11.76 -3.82
N LEU A 58 14.57 12.88 -4.32
CA LEU A 58 13.57 13.67 -3.60
C LEU A 58 12.32 12.84 -3.29
N MET A 59 11.83 12.10 -4.29
CA MET A 59 10.69 11.20 -4.11
C MET A 59 10.99 10.07 -3.13
N HIS A 60 12.22 9.55 -3.12
CA HIS A 60 12.64 8.52 -2.17
C HIS A 60 12.66 9.05 -0.73
N LYS A 61 13.23 10.25 -0.50
CA LYS A 61 13.26 10.91 0.82
C LYS A 61 11.86 11.17 1.37
N LEU A 62 10.97 11.73 0.54
CA LEU A 62 9.57 11.90 0.89
C LEU A 62 8.92 10.55 1.22
N ASN A 63 9.20 9.51 0.44
CA ASN A 63 8.60 8.19 0.64
C ASN A 63 9.04 7.52 1.94
N ILE A 64 10.30 7.64 2.34
CA ILE A 64 10.77 7.12 3.62
C ILE A 64 10.10 7.86 4.77
N HIS A 65 10.02 9.19 4.71
CA HIS A 65 9.51 9.99 5.82
C HIS A 65 7.98 9.94 5.95
N CYS A 66 7.27 10.00 4.82
CA CYS A 66 5.80 10.00 4.78
C CYS A 66 5.19 8.61 4.60
N ALA A 67 6.01 7.55 4.48
CA ALA A 67 5.50 6.21 4.69
C ALA A 67 4.80 6.22 6.06
N PRO A 68 3.54 5.76 6.16
CA PRO A 68 2.94 5.60 7.46
C PRO A 68 3.92 4.74 8.27
N VAL A 69 4.42 5.27 9.39
CA VAL A 69 5.00 4.44 10.44
C VAL A 69 3.85 3.69 11.10
N GLN A 70 3.08 2.92 10.31
CA GLN A 70 2.52 1.72 10.84
C GLN A 70 3.72 0.81 10.99
N SER A 71 4.11 0.59 12.24
CA SER A 71 5.04 -0.50 12.49
C SER A 71 4.50 -1.73 11.76
N LEU A 72 5.37 -2.47 11.07
CA LEU A 72 4.98 -3.73 10.44
C LEU A 72 4.22 -4.62 11.43
N PHE A 73 4.57 -4.49 12.71
CA PHE A 73 3.85 -5.09 13.83
C PHE A 73 2.38 -4.65 13.91
N THR A 74 2.07 -3.35 13.92
CA THR A 74 0.68 -2.85 13.95
C THR A 74 -0.12 -3.27 12.71
N ALA A 75 0.49 -3.27 11.52
CA ALA A 75 -0.19 -3.74 10.30
C ALA A 75 -0.52 -5.24 10.40
N ARG A 76 0.44 -6.03 10.87
CA ARG A 76 0.28 -7.48 11.08
C ARG A 76 -0.71 -7.79 12.20
N GLU A 77 -0.67 -7.07 13.30
CA GLU A 77 -1.61 -7.17 14.41
C GLU A 77 -3.06 -6.94 13.91
N LYS A 78 -3.30 -5.88 13.13
CA LYS A 78 -4.61 -5.63 12.51
C LYS A 78 -5.08 -6.78 11.61
N LEU A 79 -4.16 -7.40 10.87
CA LEU A 79 -4.48 -8.56 10.04
C LEU A 79 -4.80 -9.79 10.90
N TYR A 80 -3.98 -10.08 11.91
CA TYR A 80 -4.13 -11.23 12.80
C TYR A 80 -5.38 -11.16 13.68
N HIS A 81 -5.85 -9.95 14.00
CA HIS A 81 -7.11 -9.73 14.71
C HIS A 81 -8.32 -9.51 13.80
N ALA A 82 -8.16 -9.58 12.47
CA ALA A 82 -9.27 -9.41 11.57
C ALA A 82 -10.23 -10.62 11.65
N ALA A 83 -11.52 -10.33 11.80
CA ALA A 83 -12.60 -11.31 11.69
C ALA A 83 -13.65 -10.81 10.69
N GLN A 84 -14.37 -11.72 10.05
CA GLN A 84 -15.47 -11.41 9.15
C GLN A 84 -16.63 -10.80 9.96
N ASN A 85 -17.16 -9.66 9.49
CA ASN A 85 -18.32 -9.05 10.12
C ASN A 85 -19.60 -9.82 9.79
N ASN A 86 -20.60 -9.78 10.67
CA ASN A 86 -21.88 -10.48 10.45
C ASN A 86 -22.61 -10.04 9.16
N THR A 87 -22.41 -8.78 8.75
CA THR A 87 -23.01 -8.19 7.54
C THR A 87 -22.14 -8.35 6.29
N GLU A 88 -20.91 -8.84 6.43
CA GLU A 88 -19.94 -8.90 5.34
C GLU A 88 -20.05 -10.25 4.62
N SER A 89 -20.16 -10.21 3.29
CA SER A 89 -20.11 -11.41 2.47
C SER A 89 -18.72 -12.07 2.49
N VAL A 90 -18.62 -13.33 2.07
CA VAL A 90 -17.32 -14.04 1.98
C VAL A 90 -16.37 -13.34 1.00
N GLY A 91 -16.91 -12.80 -0.10
CA GLY A 91 -16.12 -12.07 -1.10
C GLY A 91 -15.56 -10.75 -0.57
N GLU A 92 -16.37 -9.98 0.15
CA GLU A 92 -15.93 -8.73 0.79
C GLU A 92 -14.88 -9.00 1.88
N TRP A 93 -15.10 -10.05 2.69
CA TRP A 93 -14.15 -10.52 3.68
C TRP A 93 -12.79 -10.85 3.02
N ALA A 94 -12.80 -11.64 1.95
CA ALA A 94 -11.58 -11.97 1.22
C ALA A 94 -10.87 -10.76 0.60
N ALA A 95 -11.63 -9.80 0.08
CA ALA A 95 -11.07 -8.55 -0.43
C ALA A 95 -10.38 -7.74 0.68
N ARG A 96 -11.01 -7.65 1.86
CA ARG A 96 -10.48 -6.94 3.02
C ARG A 96 -9.22 -7.59 3.58
N VAL A 97 -9.20 -8.91 3.75
CA VAL A 97 -8.00 -9.65 4.21
C VAL A 97 -6.81 -9.40 3.28
N ARG A 98 -7.02 -9.44 1.95
CA ARG A 98 -5.96 -9.13 0.97
C ARG A 98 -5.45 -7.70 1.09
N SER A 99 -6.37 -6.75 1.26
CA SER A 99 -6.00 -5.33 1.43
C SER A 99 -5.16 -5.10 2.70
N LEU A 100 -5.47 -5.80 3.79
CA LEU A 100 -4.69 -5.76 5.03
C LEU A 100 -3.33 -6.45 4.87
N ALA A 101 -3.29 -7.63 4.24
CA ALA A 101 -2.06 -8.39 4.02
C ALA A 101 -1.05 -7.64 3.13
N ASN A 102 -1.52 -6.88 2.14
CA ASN A 102 -0.68 -6.03 1.29
C ASN A 102 0.08 -4.93 2.07
N GLN A 103 -0.38 -4.58 3.28
CA GLN A 103 0.27 -3.58 4.13
C GLN A 103 1.32 -4.20 5.08
N CYS A 104 1.44 -5.53 5.13
CA CYS A 104 2.22 -6.25 6.13
C CYS A 104 3.63 -6.68 5.67
N SER A 105 4.02 -6.33 4.43
CA SER A 105 5.30 -6.67 3.80
C SER A 105 5.69 -8.15 3.96
N PHE A 106 4.74 -9.07 3.74
CA PHE A 106 5.06 -10.50 3.66
C PHE A 106 5.81 -10.81 2.36
N SER A 107 6.68 -11.83 2.39
CA SER A 107 7.23 -12.39 1.16
C SER A 107 6.12 -12.99 0.31
N GLN A 108 6.32 -13.05 -1.01
CA GLN A 108 5.32 -13.61 -1.92
C GLN A 108 4.96 -15.06 -1.59
N GLU A 109 5.95 -15.84 -1.12
CA GLU A 109 5.77 -17.23 -0.67
C GLU A 109 4.89 -17.35 0.58
N MET A 110 5.01 -16.41 1.54
CA MET A 110 4.22 -16.44 2.78
C MET A 110 2.85 -15.77 2.64
N LEU A 111 2.72 -14.82 1.71
CA LEU A 111 1.51 -14.01 1.56
C LEU A 111 0.26 -14.86 1.34
N GLU A 112 0.33 -15.84 0.43
CA GLU A 112 -0.81 -16.73 0.15
C GLU A 112 -1.20 -17.58 1.36
N THR A 113 -0.22 -18.07 2.12
CA THR A 113 -0.44 -18.87 3.31
C THR A 113 -1.11 -18.05 4.40
N VAL A 114 -0.58 -16.85 4.69
CA VAL A 114 -1.17 -15.98 5.72
C VAL A 114 -2.59 -15.57 5.34
N ILE A 115 -2.84 -15.17 4.09
CA ILE A 115 -4.19 -14.80 3.65
C ILE A 115 -5.16 -15.96 3.84
N ARG A 116 -4.75 -17.18 3.47
CA ARG A 116 -5.58 -18.39 3.65
C ARG A 116 -5.89 -18.64 5.13
N ASP A 117 -4.88 -18.59 5.99
CA ASP A 117 -5.06 -18.89 7.42
C ASP A 117 -6.01 -17.88 8.07
N ILE A 118 -5.85 -16.59 7.77
CA ILE A 118 -6.73 -15.53 8.28
C ILE A 118 -8.14 -15.67 7.74
N LEU A 119 -8.30 -15.98 6.45
CA LEU A 119 -9.60 -16.20 5.82
C LEU A 119 -10.39 -17.30 6.53
N VAL A 120 -9.72 -18.39 6.90
CA VAL A 120 -10.34 -19.55 7.56
C VAL A 120 -10.58 -19.26 9.04
N VAL A 121 -9.57 -18.78 9.76
CA VAL A 121 -9.64 -18.58 11.23
C VAL A 121 -10.55 -17.42 11.60
N GLY A 122 -10.60 -16.36 10.80
CA GLY A 122 -11.40 -15.16 11.07
C GLY A 122 -12.89 -15.29 10.74
N MET A 123 -13.37 -16.46 10.30
CA MET A 123 -14.79 -16.68 10.01
C MET A 123 -15.60 -17.03 11.26
N PRO A 124 -16.88 -16.61 11.35
CA PRO A 124 -17.76 -16.98 12.45
C PRO A 124 -17.97 -18.49 12.55
N ASP A 125 -18.10 -18.98 13.79
CA ASP A 125 -18.46 -20.36 14.08
C ASP A 125 -19.75 -20.75 13.35
N GLY A 126 -19.70 -21.85 12.61
CA GLY A 126 -20.80 -22.34 11.77
C GLY A 126 -20.58 -22.11 10.27
N LYS A 127 -19.92 -21.02 9.84
CA LYS A 127 -19.60 -20.81 8.43
C LYS A 127 -18.42 -21.67 7.96
N ILE A 128 -17.45 -21.94 8.82
CA ILE A 128 -16.29 -22.80 8.53
C ILE A 128 -16.68 -24.29 8.41
N LYS A 129 -17.71 -24.71 9.15
CA LYS A 129 -18.23 -26.09 9.10
C LYS A 129 -19.03 -26.38 7.83
N ASP A 130 -19.45 -25.34 7.13
CA ASP A 130 -20.05 -25.47 5.81
C ASP A 130 -18.95 -25.62 4.76
N ARG A 131 -18.83 -26.84 4.24
CA ARG A 131 -17.87 -27.23 3.19
C ARG A 131 -17.91 -26.27 2.00
N GLN A 132 -19.06 -25.69 1.68
CA GLN A 132 -19.20 -24.76 0.56
C GLN A 132 -18.43 -23.46 0.80
N ASN A 133 -18.58 -22.84 1.98
CA ASN A 133 -17.88 -21.60 2.33
C ASN A 133 -16.36 -21.79 2.37
N PHE A 134 -15.90 -22.95 2.86
CA PHE A 134 -14.48 -23.30 2.85
C PHE A 134 -13.94 -23.44 1.42
N LEU A 135 -14.69 -24.12 0.54
CA LEU A 135 -14.33 -24.23 -0.88
C LEU A 135 -14.37 -22.88 -1.60
N ASP A 136 -15.31 -22.00 -1.26
CA ASP A 136 -15.42 -20.66 -1.85
C ASP A 136 -14.22 -19.79 -1.47
N CYS A 137 -13.75 -19.85 -0.22
CA CYS A 137 -12.48 -19.23 0.19
C CYS A 137 -11.29 -19.75 -0.62
N LEU A 138 -11.18 -21.07 -0.80
CA LEU A 138 -10.11 -21.67 -1.58
C LEU A 138 -10.19 -21.31 -3.07
N ASN A 139 -11.40 -21.21 -3.63
CA ASN A 139 -11.62 -20.80 -5.00
C ASN A 139 -11.23 -19.33 -5.20
N LEU A 140 -11.61 -18.45 -4.27
CA LEU A 140 -11.20 -17.05 -4.31
C LEU A 140 -9.67 -16.92 -4.34
N LEU A 141 -8.93 -17.77 -3.63
CA LEU A 141 -7.45 -17.80 -3.67
C LEU A 141 -6.89 -18.26 -5.03
N LYS A 142 -7.58 -19.17 -5.73
CA LYS A 142 -7.13 -19.74 -7.01
C LYS A 142 -7.38 -18.85 -8.22
N VAL A 143 -8.33 -17.91 -8.15
CA VAL A 143 -8.74 -17.06 -9.29
C VAL A 143 -7.65 -16.08 -9.77
N LYS A 144 -6.53 -15.92 -9.04
CA LYS A 144 -5.43 -15.01 -9.44
C LYS A 144 -4.24 -15.68 -10.17
N LYS A 145 -4.33 -16.96 -10.55
CA LYS A 145 -3.38 -17.57 -11.50
C LYS A 145 -3.87 -17.42 -12.95
N LEU A 146 -4.04 -16.18 -13.42
CA LEU A 146 -4.13 -15.80 -14.82
C LEU A 146 -3.48 -14.43 -14.98
#